data_AF-A0AA50E2Z4-F1
#
_entry.id   AF-A0AA50E2Z4-F1
#
_cell.length_a   1.000
_cell.length_b   1.000
_cell.length_c   1.000
_cell.angle_alpha   90.00
_cell.angle_beta   90.00
_cell.angle_gamma   90.00
#
_symmetry.space_group_name_H-M   'P 1'
#
loop_
_entity.id
_entity.type
_entity.pdbx_description
1 polymer ?
#
loop_
_entity_poly.entity_id
_entity_poly.type
_entity_poly.pdbx_seq_one_letter_code
_entity_poly.pdbx_strand_id
1 'polypeptide(L)'
;MFVLRLEELESQGFITVRSAKTYLIRGFETAWNRSSLWAIIFEASAAGGLSFLAADRIMQPLDRLKLATKNLAEGDLQSRMPPVTFLNWRSWAQSFNRMADSLENVEQQRRELVSDLTHELRSPLTVVRGYLEQLAEGTIAGDPELYQRLVGETRRLERLTVDLQELSKVEAGYLSIQRQPLDLYPLLAKLQQRFADQLLEDGLELILAVQPLSQRYWRIRTALSKFWSI
;
A
#
# COMPACT_ATOMS: atom_id res chain seq x y z
N MET A 1 -12.42 -79.21 -61.58
CA MET A 1 -13.52 -78.37 -62.11
C MET A 1 -13.65 -76.99 -61.43
N PHE A 2 -13.06 -76.76 -60.24
CA PHE A 2 -13.04 -75.44 -59.59
C PHE A 2 -11.91 -74.52 -60.11
N VAL A 3 -10.75 -75.09 -60.43
CA VAL A 3 -9.58 -74.34 -60.95
C VAL A 3 -9.82 -73.82 -62.38
N LEU A 4 -10.43 -74.64 -63.24
CA LEU A 4 -10.80 -74.23 -64.61
C LEU A 4 -11.89 -73.15 -64.67
N ARG A 5 -12.65 -72.96 -63.58
CA ARG A 5 -13.71 -71.94 -63.48
C ARG A 5 -13.20 -70.61 -62.90
N LEU A 6 -11.99 -70.60 -62.34
CA LEU A 6 -11.31 -69.38 -61.92
C LEU A 6 -10.60 -68.70 -63.10
N GLU A 7 -10.00 -69.45 -64.02
CA GLU A 7 -9.39 -68.89 -65.25
C GLU A 7 -10.42 -68.22 -66.17
N GLU A 8 -11.66 -68.75 -66.20
CA GLU A 8 -12.75 -68.20 -67.03
C GLU A 8 -13.41 -66.95 -66.42
N LEU A 9 -13.21 -66.69 -65.12
CA LEU A 9 -13.55 -65.43 -64.48
C LEU A 9 -12.39 -64.42 -64.50
N GLU A 10 -11.15 -64.90 -64.66
CA GLU A 10 -9.96 -64.07 -64.87
C GLU A 10 -9.93 -63.48 -66.29
N SER A 11 -10.44 -64.20 -67.29
CA SER A 11 -10.53 -63.73 -68.67
C SER A 11 -11.58 -62.63 -68.89
N GLN A 12 -12.41 -62.30 -67.89
CA GLN A 12 -13.49 -61.30 -67.99
C GLN A 12 -13.49 -60.17 -66.94
N GLY A 13 -12.60 -60.11 -65.94
CA GLY A 13 -12.75 -59.04 -64.93
C GLY A 13 -11.74 -58.93 -63.79
N PHE A 14 -10.56 -59.53 -63.87
CA PHE A 14 -9.55 -59.41 -62.79
C PHE A 14 -8.85 -58.05 -62.73
N ILE A 15 -8.88 -57.29 -63.83
CA ILE A 15 -8.49 -55.88 -63.85
C ILE A 15 -9.42 -55.09 -62.91
N THR A 16 -10.69 -55.46 -62.81
CA THR A 16 -11.72 -54.71 -62.08
C THR A 16 -11.56 -54.78 -60.56
N VAL A 17 -11.16 -55.92 -59.99
CA VAL A 17 -10.96 -56.03 -58.52
C VAL A 17 -9.66 -55.36 -58.07
N ARG A 18 -8.56 -55.56 -58.80
CA ARG A 18 -7.26 -54.92 -58.49
C ARG A 18 -7.29 -53.41 -58.73
N SER A 19 -7.98 -52.96 -59.78
CA SER A 19 -8.23 -51.54 -60.01
C SER A 19 -9.21 -50.98 -58.98
N ALA A 20 -10.32 -51.65 -58.64
CA ALA A 20 -11.25 -51.19 -57.60
C ALA A 20 -10.57 -51.01 -56.24
N LYS A 21 -9.73 -51.96 -55.80
CA LYS A 21 -8.91 -51.81 -54.59
C LYS A 21 -7.98 -50.60 -54.69
N THR A 22 -7.33 -50.40 -55.83
CA THR A 22 -6.41 -49.26 -56.05
C THR A 22 -7.15 -47.92 -56.08
N TYR A 23 -8.35 -47.86 -56.68
CA TYR A 23 -9.21 -46.68 -56.69
C TYR A 23 -9.77 -46.35 -55.30
N LEU A 24 -10.20 -47.37 -54.55
CA LEU A 24 -10.68 -47.19 -53.17
C LEU A 24 -9.55 -46.70 -52.26
N ILE A 25 -8.35 -47.29 -52.36
CA ILE A 25 -7.19 -46.86 -51.57
C ILE A 25 -6.76 -45.44 -51.95
N ARG A 26 -6.62 -45.10 -53.23
CA ARG A 26 -6.26 -43.73 -53.65
C ARG A 26 -7.33 -42.71 -53.32
N GLY A 27 -8.61 -43.06 -53.45
CA GLY A 27 -9.74 -42.23 -53.05
C GLY A 27 -9.75 -41.98 -51.53
N PHE A 28 -9.45 -43.02 -50.75
CA PHE A 28 -9.27 -42.91 -49.30
C PHE A 28 -8.04 -42.06 -48.95
N GLU A 29 -6.88 -42.30 -49.55
CA GLU A 29 -5.65 -41.53 -49.31
C GLU A 29 -5.82 -40.05 -49.63
N THR A 30 -6.47 -39.71 -50.74
CA THR A 30 -6.75 -38.32 -51.12
C THR A 30 -7.78 -37.65 -50.22
N ALA A 31 -8.85 -38.37 -49.83
CA ALA A 31 -9.83 -37.86 -48.87
C ALA A 31 -9.19 -37.65 -47.48
N TRP A 32 -8.39 -38.62 -47.03
CA TRP A 32 -7.67 -38.59 -45.77
C TRP A 32 -6.69 -37.42 -45.72
N ASN A 33 -5.81 -37.29 -46.73
CA ASN A 33 -4.81 -36.21 -46.79
C ASN A 33 -5.46 -34.82 -46.85
N ARG A 34 -6.58 -34.67 -47.55
CA ARG A 34 -7.30 -33.38 -47.57
C ARG A 34 -7.94 -33.07 -46.21
N SER A 35 -8.52 -34.06 -45.54
CA SER A 35 -9.14 -33.88 -44.23
C SER A 35 -8.12 -33.58 -43.12
N SER A 36 -6.95 -34.23 -43.14
CA SER A 36 -5.88 -33.99 -42.16
C SER A 36 -5.30 -32.58 -42.29
N LEU A 37 -5.12 -32.08 -43.52
CA LEU A 37 -4.68 -30.70 -43.76
C LEU A 37 -5.65 -29.67 -43.15
N TRP A 38 -6.96 -29.85 -43.38
CA TRP A 38 -7.96 -28.96 -42.78
C TRP A 38 -8.01 -29.07 -41.25
N ALA A 39 -7.82 -30.26 -40.70
CA ALA A 39 -7.75 -30.46 -39.25
C ALA A 39 -6.57 -29.69 -38.63
N ILE A 40 -5.37 -29.76 -39.24
CA ILE A 40 -4.19 -29.03 -38.78
C ILE A 40 -4.42 -27.52 -38.85
N ILE A 41 -4.99 -27.01 -39.95
CA ILE A 41 -5.29 -25.58 -40.10
C ILE A 41 -6.29 -25.13 -39.03
N PHE A 42 -7.34 -25.91 -38.81
CA PHE A 42 -8.34 -25.61 -37.78
C PHE A 42 -7.73 -25.61 -36.38
N GLU A 43 -6.93 -26.62 -36.05
CA GLU A 43 -6.23 -26.73 -34.76
C GLU A 43 -5.26 -25.57 -34.55
N ALA A 44 -4.42 -25.25 -35.55
CA ALA A 44 -3.49 -24.14 -35.48
C ALA A 44 -4.21 -22.79 -35.33
N SER A 45 -5.32 -22.61 -36.05
CA SER A 45 -6.14 -21.39 -35.95
C SER A 45 -6.79 -21.26 -34.58
N ALA A 46 -7.37 -22.35 -34.07
CA ALA A 46 -7.99 -22.40 -32.75
C ALA A 46 -6.95 -22.15 -31.64
N ALA A 47 -5.79 -22.81 -31.71
CA ALA A 47 -4.70 -22.63 -30.76
C ALA A 47 -4.14 -21.20 -30.80
N GLY A 48 -3.92 -20.64 -31.99
CA GLY A 48 -3.46 -19.27 -32.16
C GLY A 48 -4.47 -18.25 -31.62
N GLY A 49 -5.75 -18.42 -31.94
CA GLY A 49 -6.83 -17.56 -31.45
C GLY A 49 -6.97 -17.60 -29.92
N LEU A 50 -6.98 -18.80 -29.34
CA LEU A 50 -7.03 -18.98 -27.88
C LEU A 50 -5.79 -18.38 -27.20
N SER A 51 -4.60 -18.55 -27.78
CA SER A 51 -3.35 -18.00 -27.25
C SER A 51 -3.37 -16.48 -27.26
N PHE A 52 -3.84 -15.87 -28.35
CA PHE A 52 -3.94 -14.41 -28.47
C PHE A 52 -4.94 -13.84 -27.44
N LEU A 53 -6.11 -14.46 -27.29
CA LEU A 53 -7.11 -14.05 -26.31
C LEU A 53 -6.59 -14.19 -24.87
N ALA A 54 -5.87 -15.27 -24.57
CA ALA A 54 -5.26 -15.46 -23.26
C ALA A 54 -4.17 -14.40 -22.99
N ALA A 55 -3.33 -14.11 -23.97
CA ALA A 55 -2.27 -13.10 -23.86
C ALA A 55 -2.85 -11.71 -23.55
N ASP A 56 -3.83 -11.26 -24.33
CA ASP A 56 -4.46 -9.94 -24.12
C ASP A 56 -5.14 -9.85 -22.74
N ARG A 57 -5.80 -10.93 -22.32
CA ARG A 57 -6.51 -11.00 -21.04
C ARG A 57 -5.59 -11.01 -19.82
N ILE A 58 -4.35 -11.45 -19.97
CA ILE A 58 -3.32 -11.44 -18.92
C ILE A 58 -2.53 -10.12 -18.93
N MET A 59 -2.25 -9.56 -20.11
CA MET A 59 -1.40 -8.37 -20.24
C MET A 59 -2.11 -7.08 -19.84
N GLN A 60 -3.41 -6.94 -20.15
CA GLN A 60 -4.15 -5.71 -19.84
C GLN A 60 -4.11 -5.30 -18.34
N PRO A 61 -4.31 -6.20 -17.35
CA PRO A 61 -4.17 -5.84 -15.94
C PRO A 61 -2.75 -5.40 -15.55
N LEU A 62 -1.71 -5.95 -16.18
CA LEU A 62 -0.32 -5.58 -15.93
C LEU A 62 -0.02 -4.17 -16.44
N ASP A 63 -0.52 -3.81 -17.62
CA ASP A 63 -0.36 -2.47 -18.17
C ASP A 63 -1.07 -1.42 -17.31
N ARG A 64 -2.27 -1.75 -16.79
CA ARG A 64 -2.98 -0.88 -15.85
C ARG A 64 -2.21 -0.69 -14.55
N LEU A 65 -1.64 -1.76 -13.99
CA LEU A 65 -0.82 -1.67 -12.79
C LEU A 65 0.44 -0.85 -13.03
N LYS A 66 1.10 -1.05 -14.17
CA LYS A 66 2.27 -0.26 -14.58
C LYS A 66 1.92 1.22 -14.68
N LEU A 67 0.80 1.55 -15.32
CA LEU A 67 0.33 2.93 -15.45
C LEU A 67 -0.02 3.54 -14.08
N ALA A 68 -0.80 2.83 -13.26
CA ALA A 68 -1.18 3.31 -11.93
C ALA A 68 0.05 3.53 -11.03
N THR A 69 1.01 2.60 -11.07
CA THR A 69 2.28 2.73 -10.32
C THR A 69 3.10 3.90 -10.83
N LYS A 70 3.15 4.11 -12.16
CA LYS A 70 3.84 5.26 -12.75
C LYS A 70 3.20 6.57 -12.29
N ASN A 71 1.88 6.71 -12.40
CA ASN A 71 1.17 7.91 -11.98
C ASN A 71 1.36 8.19 -10.48
N LEU A 72 1.28 7.14 -9.65
CA LEU A 72 1.53 7.26 -8.20
C LEU A 72 2.97 7.72 -7.91
N ALA A 73 3.96 7.21 -8.65
CA ALA A 73 5.36 7.62 -8.53
C ALA A 73 5.60 9.06 -9.05
N GLU A 74 4.81 9.53 -10.00
CA GLU A 74 4.81 10.91 -10.51
C GLU A 74 4.06 11.89 -9.58
N GLY A 75 3.48 11.40 -8.48
CA GLY A 75 2.86 12.21 -7.43
C GLY A 75 1.33 12.24 -7.46
N ASP A 76 0.67 11.51 -8.37
CA ASP A 76 -0.78 11.33 -8.35
C ASP A 76 -1.18 10.32 -7.27
N LEU A 77 -1.31 10.82 -6.04
CA LEU A 77 -1.73 10.03 -4.88
C LEU A 77 -3.19 9.57 -4.94
N GLN A 78 -3.99 10.08 -5.89
CA GLN A 78 -5.37 9.65 -6.13
C GLN A 78 -5.46 8.50 -7.12
N SER A 79 -4.35 8.12 -7.76
CA SER A 79 -4.31 7.00 -8.68
C SER A 79 -4.73 5.71 -7.96
N ARG A 80 -5.67 4.97 -8.56
CA ARG A 80 -6.17 3.69 -8.04
C ARG A 80 -6.29 2.67 -9.15
N MET A 81 -6.10 1.41 -8.79
CA MET A 81 -6.39 0.30 -9.67
C MET A 81 -7.91 0.10 -9.78
N PRO A 82 -8.47 0.02 -11.01
CA PRO A 82 -9.88 -0.26 -11.19
C PRO A 82 -10.23 -1.70 -10.75
N PRO A 83 -11.52 -2.00 -10.50
CA PRO A 83 -11.96 -3.35 -10.18
C PRO A 83 -11.51 -4.36 -11.24
N VAL A 84 -10.82 -5.42 -10.80
CA VAL A 84 -10.35 -6.48 -11.70
C VAL A 84 -11.32 -7.67 -11.62
N THR A 85 -11.74 -8.16 -12.79
CA THR A 85 -12.73 -9.23 -12.93
C THR A 85 -12.24 -10.56 -12.37
N PHE A 86 -10.96 -10.86 -12.54
CA PHE A 86 -10.40 -12.15 -12.12
C PHE A 86 -9.87 -12.16 -10.70
N LEU A 87 -10.10 -13.28 -10.02
CA LEU A 87 -9.74 -13.46 -8.62
C LEU A 87 -8.23 -13.37 -8.38
N ASN A 88 -7.41 -13.89 -9.29
CA ASN A 88 -5.95 -13.91 -9.19
C ASN A 88 -5.33 -12.50 -9.11
N TRP A 89 -5.92 -11.50 -9.76
CA TRP A 89 -5.42 -10.12 -9.77
C TRP A 89 -6.05 -9.21 -8.72
N ARG A 90 -7.15 -9.64 -8.10
CA ARG A 90 -7.88 -8.83 -7.13
C ARG A 90 -7.03 -8.49 -5.91
N SER A 91 -6.24 -9.43 -5.41
CA SER A 91 -5.35 -9.19 -4.27
C SER A 91 -4.27 -8.15 -4.58
N TRP A 92 -3.75 -8.12 -5.81
CA TRP A 92 -2.74 -7.16 -6.25
C TRP A 92 -3.34 -5.75 -6.35
N ALA A 93 -4.51 -5.63 -6.98
CA ALA A 93 -5.23 -4.36 -7.04
C ALA A 93 -5.59 -3.82 -5.64
N GLN A 94 -6.03 -4.70 -4.73
CA GLN A 94 -6.30 -4.33 -3.35
C GLN A 94 -5.04 -3.89 -2.60
N SER A 95 -3.92 -4.62 -2.74
CA SER A 95 -2.65 -4.26 -2.12
C SER A 95 -2.13 -2.92 -2.64
N PHE A 96 -2.22 -2.68 -3.95
CA PHE A 96 -1.88 -1.39 -4.56
C PHE A 96 -2.76 -0.27 -4.00
N ASN A 97 -4.08 -0.45 -3.96
CA ASN A 97 -4.99 0.58 -3.46
C ASN A 97 -4.74 0.87 -1.98
N ARG A 98 -4.50 -0.15 -1.13
CA ARG A 98 -4.13 0.08 0.28
C ARG A 98 -2.82 0.85 0.43
N MET A 99 -1.83 0.56 -0.41
CA MET A 99 -0.57 1.31 -0.43
C MET A 99 -0.81 2.76 -0.84
N ALA A 100 -1.60 2.99 -1.89
CA ALA A 100 -1.98 4.33 -2.34
C ALA A 100 -2.75 5.10 -1.25
N ASP A 101 -3.72 4.48 -0.59
CA ASP A 101 -4.47 5.07 0.53
C ASP A 101 -3.52 5.42 1.70
N SER A 102 -2.57 4.53 2.02
CA SER A 102 -1.58 4.81 3.07
C SER A 102 -0.69 5.99 2.71
N LEU A 103 -0.26 6.09 1.46
CA LEU A 103 0.61 7.18 1.00
C LEU A 103 -0.14 8.52 0.97
N GLU A 104 -1.39 8.51 0.49
CA GLU A 104 -2.27 9.68 0.51
C GLU A 104 -2.50 10.18 1.93
N ASN A 105 -2.78 9.29 2.88
CA ASN A 105 -2.95 9.66 4.29
C ASN A 105 -1.68 10.26 4.90
N VAL A 106 -0.50 9.68 4.62
CA VAL A 106 0.78 10.21 5.10
C VAL A 106 1.04 11.60 4.52
N GLU A 107 0.80 11.80 3.23
CA GLU A 107 0.99 13.11 2.60
C GLU A 107 -0.01 14.15 3.14
N GLN A 108 -1.26 13.76 3.39
CA GLN A 108 -2.27 14.63 3.97
C GLN A 108 -1.87 15.08 5.38
N GLN A 109 -1.44 14.12 6.23
CA GLN A 109 -0.94 14.42 7.58
C GLN A 109 0.28 15.32 7.54
N ARG A 110 1.21 15.09 6.60
CA ARG A 110 2.38 15.96 6.41
C ARG A 110 1.97 17.40 6.08
N ARG A 111 0.98 17.58 5.21
CA ARG A 111 0.48 18.92 4.82
C ARG A 111 -0.19 19.64 5.98
N GLU A 112 -1.05 18.93 6.72
CA GLU A 112 -1.71 19.46 7.92
C GLU A 112 -0.67 19.90 8.95
N LEU A 113 0.31 19.03 9.24
CA LEU A 113 1.42 19.34 10.12
C LEU A 113 2.17 20.61 9.67
N VAL A 114 2.62 20.68 8.42
CA VAL A 114 3.34 21.86 7.89
C VAL A 114 2.50 23.14 8.02
N SER A 115 1.19 23.05 7.79
CA SER A 115 0.27 24.16 7.96
C SER A 115 0.22 24.62 9.43
N ASP A 116 -0.04 23.71 10.35
CA ASP A 116 -0.17 24.00 11.78
C ASP A 116 1.12 24.62 12.34
N LEU A 117 2.27 24.07 11.95
CA LEU A 117 3.57 24.59 12.34
C LEU A 117 3.81 26.00 11.83
N THR A 118 3.42 26.27 10.58
CA THR A 118 3.52 27.61 10.00
C THR A 118 2.68 28.61 10.80
N HIS A 119 1.49 28.21 11.25
CA HIS A 119 0.64 29.04 12.11
C HIS A 119 1.26 29.28 13.49
N GLU A 120 1.73 28.22 14.15
CA GLU A 120 2.33 28.29 15.49
C GLU A 120 3.63 29.09 15.56
N LEU A 121 4.42 29.09 14.48
CA LEU A 121 5.64 29.91 14.35
C LEU A 121 5.33 31.37 14.00
N ARG A 122 4.30 31.64 13.19
CA ARG A 122 3.95 33.00 12.76
C ARG A 122 3.56 33.89 13.93
N SER A 123 2.79 33.37 14.88
CA SER A 123 2.32 34.12 16.05
C SER A 123 3.47 34.74 16.87
N PRO A 124 4.39 33.95 17.47
CA PRO A 124 5.50 34.48 18.27
C PRO A 124 6.43 35.37 17.45
N LEU A 125 6.67 35.04 16.17
CA LEU A 125 7.48 35.87 15.27
C LEU A 125 6.85 37.25 15.02
N THR A 126 5.52 37.30 14.85
CA THR A 126 4.79 38.56 14.66
C THR A 126 4.85 39.42 15.92
N VAL A 127 4.74 38.81 17.10
CA VAL A 127 4.88 39.50 18.38
C VAL A 127 6.28 40.09 18.55
N VAL A 128 7.32 39.27 18.34
CA VAL A 128 8.73 39.72 18.43
C VAL A 128 8.99 40.87 17.47
N ARG A 129 8.59 40.72 16.19
CA ARG A 129 8.77 41.76 15.18
C ARG A 129 8.04 43.05 15.56
N GLY A 130 6.77 42.97 15.96
CA GLY A 130 5.98 44.15 16.29
C GLY A 130 6.53 44.96 17.47
N TYR A 131 7.08 44.28 18.49
CA TYR A 131 7.75 44.98 19.59
C TYR A 131 9.09 45.59 19.18
N LEU A 132 9.88 44.89 18.36
CA LEU A 132 11.14 45.43 17.85
C LEU A 132 10.93 46.64 16.93
N GLU A 133 9.89 46.63 16.10
CA GLU A 133 9.49 47.78 15.26
C GLU A 133 9.11 48.98 16.14
N GLN A 134 8.24 48.79 17.13
CA GLN A 134 7.84 49.87 18.05
C GLN A 134 9.02 50.44 18.86
N LEU A 135 9.99 49.60 19.25
CA LEU A 135 11.22 50.03 19.90
C LEU A 135 12.11 50.85 18.95
N ALA A 136 12.25 50.41 17.70
CA ALA A 136 13.06 51.09 16.68
C ALA A 136 12.48 52.46 16.30
N GLU A 137 11.15 52.58 16.28
CA GLU A 137 10.43 53.84 16.05
C GLU A 137 10.42 54.78 17.27
N GLY A 138 10.83 54.28 18.45
CA GLY A 138 10.80 55.02 19.71
C GLY A 138 9.39 55.21 20.28
N THR A 139 8.40 54.48 19.75
CA THR A 139 6.99 54.54 20.20
C THR A 139 6.81 53.92 21.59
N ILE A 140 7.63 52.92 21.93
CA ILE A 140 7.70 52.34 23.28
C ILE A 140 9.13 52.42 23.83
N ALA A 141 9.25 52.57 25.15
CA ALA A 141 10.54 52.51 25.83
C ALA A 141 10.94 51.05 26.09
N GLY A 142 12.23 50.76 25.95
CA GLY A 142 12.78 49.47 26.35
C GLY A 142 12.85 49.36 27.87
N ASP A 143 12.24 48.32 28.43
CA ASP A 143 12.34 48.00 29.85
C ASP A 143 12.66 46.51 30.07
N PRO A 144 13.10 46.12 31.28
CA PRO A 144 13.44 44.75 31.59
C PRO A 144 12.29 43.74 31.38
N GLU A 145 11.03 44.13 31.59
CA GLU A 145 9.87 43.23 31.37
C GLU A 145 9.65 42.94 29.89
N LEU A 146 9.72 43.97 29.04
CA LEU A 146 9.60 43.84 27.60
C LEU A 146 10.71 42.95 27.03
N TYR A 147 11.95 43.15 27.48
CA TYR A 147 13.07 42.29 27.07
C TYR A 147 12.87 40.84 27.53
N GLN A 148 12.37 40.61 28.75
CA GLN A 148 12.04 39.26 29.20
C GLN A 148 10.92 38.62 28.37
N ARG A 149 9.89 39.37 27.96
CA ARG A 149 8.84 38.87 27.05
C ARG A 149 9.41 38.48 25.68
N LEU A 150 10.25 39.34 25.08
CA LEU A 150 10.93 39.04 23.82
C LEU A 150 11.81 37.78 23.92
N VAL A 151 12.53 37.61 25.03
CA VAL A 151 13.31 36.39 25.31
C VAL A 151 12.39 35.17 25.50
N GLY A 152 11.21 35.35 26.10
CA GLY A 152 10.21 34.30 26.22
C GLY A 152 9.73 33.79 24.85
N GLU A 153 9.39 34.70 23.94
CA GLU A 153 8.93 34.36 22.59
C GLU A 153 10.04 33.71 21.74
N THR A 154 11.29 34.16 21.85
CA THR A 154 12.41 33.51 21.15
C THR A 154 12.71 32.12 21.68
N ARG A 155 12.60 31.88 23.00
CA ARG A 155 12.67 30.52 23.57
C ARG A 155 11.51 29.63 23.11
N ARG A 156 10.31 30.19 22.94
CA ARG A 156 9.16 29.45 22.38
C ARG A 156 9.45 29.01 20.94
N LEU A 157 9.98 29.90 20.11
CA LEU A 157 10.43 29.58 18.75
C LEU A 157 11.54 28.50 18.72
N GLU A 158 12.50 28.58 19.65
CA GLU A 158 13.57 27.58 19.78
C GLU A 158 13.00 26.20 20.12
N ARG A 159 12.11 26.12 21.12
CA ARG A 159 11.46 24.85 21.50
C ARG A 159 10.68 24.24 20.34
N LEU A 160 9.87 25.04 19.63
CA LEU A 160 9.12 24.57 18.46
C LEU A 160 10.07 24.02 17.38
N THR A 161 11.23 24.65 17.17
CA THR A 161 12.23 24.18 16.21
C THR A 161 12.85 22.85 16.63
N VAL A 162 13.11 22.64 17.92
CA VAL A 162 13.60 21.37 18.45
C VAL A 162 12.54 20.26 18.27
N ASP A 163 11.29 20.55 18.62
CA ASP A 163 10.17 19.60 18.47
C ASP A 163 10.02 19.17 17.00
N LEU A 164 10.20 20.09 16.06
CA LEU A 164 10.22 19.80 14.61
C LEU A 164 11.35 18.87 14.19
N GLN A 165 12.55 19.08 14.72
CA GLN A 165 13.70 18.23 14.42
C GLN A 165 13.51 16.82 14.98
N GLU A 166 12.90 16.68 16.16
CA GLU A 166 12.55 15.38 16.72
C GLU A 166 11.50 14.67 15.87
N LEU A 167 10.43 15.37 15.50
CA LEU A 167 9.37 14.82 14.65
C LEU A 167 9.88 14.38 13.28
N SER A 168 10.75 15.18 12.64
CA SER A 168 11.37 14.82 11.36
C SER A 168 12.20 13.52 11.45
N LYS A 169 12.88 13.29 12.59
CA LYS A 169 13.61 12.03 12.84
C LYS A 169 12.66 10.83 13.01
N VAL A 170 11.49 11.04 13.61
CA VAL A 170 10.43 10.01 13.73
C VAL A 170 9.94 9.63 12.34
N GLU A 171 9.56 10.61 11.50
CA GLU A 171 8.97 10.38 10.17
C GLU A 171 9.93 9.67 9.22
N ALA A 172 11.22 9.98 9.28
CA ALA A 172 12.23 9.32 8.45
C ALA A 172 12.58 7.88 8.90
N GLY A 173 11.87 7.34 9.91
CA GLY A 173 12.04 5.98 10.39
C GLY A 173 13.32 5.75 11.19
N TYR A 174 14.02 6.81 11.60
CA TYR A 174 15.28 6.72 12.32
C TYR A 174 15.11 6.41 13.82
N LEU A 175 13.89 6.40 14.34
CA LEU A 175 13.61 6.00 15.72
C LEU A 175 13.20 4.54 15.79
N SER A 176 14.20 3.68 16.02
CA SER A 176 13.95 2.28 16.38
C SER A 176 13.35 2.21 17.79
N ILE A 177 12.06 1.87 17.88
CA ILE A 177 11.39 1.66 19.17
C ILE A 177 11.92 0.37 19.80
N GLN A 178 12.83 0.51 20.76
CA GLN A 178 13.32 -0.62 21.57
C GLN A 178 12.34 -0.91 22.70
N ARG A 179 11.53 -1.97 22.52
CA ARG A 179 10.59 -2.43 23.55
C ARG A 179 11.35 -3.22 24.60
N GLN A 180 11.40 -2.70 25.82
CA GLN A 180 11.97 -3.38 26.98
C GLN A 180 10.97 -3.43 28.13
N PRO A 181 11.01 -4.47 29.00
CA PRO A 181 10.21 -4.49 30.22
C PRO A 181 10.57 -3.28 31.09
N LEU A 182 9.61 -2.41 31.36
CA LEU A 182 9.79 -1.21 32.17
C LEU A 182 8.95 -1.33 33.43
N ASP A 183 9.57 -1.12 34.59
CA ASP A 183 8.84 -0.93 35.84
C ASP A 183 8.26 0.49 35.85
N LEU A 184 6.93 0.58 35.89
CA LEU A 184 6.22 1.85 35.81
C LEU A 184 6.29 2.62 37.13
N TYR A 185 6.43 1.94 38.27
CA TYR A 185 6.37 2.62 39.57
C TYR A 185 7.55 3.59 39.79
N PRO A 186 8.83 3.22 39.53
CA PRO A 186 9.96 4.15 39.62
C PRO A 186 9.86 5.33 38.63
N LEU A 187 9.29 5.09 37.45
CA LEU A 187 9.09 6.14 36.45
C LEU A 187 8.04 7.15 36.94
N LEU A 188 6.90 6.65 37.39
CA LEU A 188 5.80 7.47 37.90
C LEU A 188 6.20 8.26 39.15
N ALA A 189 6.97 7.65 40.06
CA ALA A 189 7.53 8.34 41.22
C ALA A 189 8.48 9.49 40.83
N LYS A 190 9.37 9.27 39.85
CA LYS A 190 10.25 10.34 39.32
C LYS A 190 9.46 11.48 38.69
N LEU A 191 8.40 11.15 37.95
CA LEU A 191 7.53 12.16 37.35
C LEU A 191 6.77 12.93 38.44
N GLN A 192 6.19 12.25 39.43
CA GLN A 192 5.49 12.91 40.53
C GLN A 192 6.40 13.84 41.30
N GLN A 193 7.63 13.43 41.61
CA GLN A 193 8.59 14.30 42.28
C GLN A 193 8.90 15.55 41.43
N ARG A 194 9.20 15.37 40.13
CA ARG A 194 9.48 16.48 39.22
C ARG A 194 8.33 17.48 39.12
N PHE A 195 7.09 17.00 39.07
CA PHE A 195 5.91 17.87 39.00
C PHE A 195 5.51 18.44 40.36
N ALA A 196 5.73 17.72 41.47
CA ALA A 196 5.48 18.22 42.82
C ALA A 196 6.40 19.41 43.13
N ASP A 197 7.67 19.36 42.73
CA ASP A 197 8.61 20.48 42.85
C ASP A 197 8.12 21.74 42.11
N GLN A 198 7.37 21.55 41.02
CA GLN A 198 6.84 22.62 40.18
C GLN A 198 5.48 23.15 40.66
N LEU A 199 4.71 22.32 41.38
CA LEU A 199 3.38 22.65 41.93
C LEU A 199 3.45 23.21 43.36
N LEU A 200 4.59 23.07 44.04
CA LEU A 200 4.86 23.67 45.34
C LEU A 200 4.77 25.20 45.32
N GLU A 201 4.99 25.83 44.16
CA GLU A 201 4.79 27.28 43.97
C GLU A 201 3.31 27.69 44.02
N ASP A 202 2.38 26.79 43.68
CA ASP A 202 0.93 27.04 43.62
C ASP A 202 0.14 26.45 44.81
N GLY A 203 0.83 25.79 45.76
CA GLY A 203 0.21 25.20 46.96
C GLY A 203 -0.63 23.95 46.71
N LEU A 204 -0.40 23.25 45.59
CA LEU A 204 -1.11 22.03 45.21
C LEU A 204 -0.28 20.77 45.52
N GLU A 205 -0.90 19.75 46.13
CA GLU A 205 -0.24 18.48 46.46
C GLU A 205 -0.54 17.40 45.41
N LEU A 206 0.51 16.79 44.84
CA LEU A 206 0.39 15.73 43.84
C LEU A 206 0.47 14.34 44.50
N ILE A 207 -0.67 13.66 44.62
CA ILE A 207 -0.76 12.31 45.22
C ILE A 207 -0.70 11.24 44.14
N LEU A 208 0.31 10.35 44.22
CA LEU A 208 0.43 9.19 43.33
C LEU A 208 -0.33 7.98 43.90
N ALA A 209 -1.58 7.78 43.49
CA ALA A 209 -2.37 6.62 43.90
C ALA A 209 -2.12 5.41 42.97
N VAL A 210 -1.04 4.65 43.20
CA VAL A 210 -0.74 3.43 42.45
C VAL A 210 -0.83 2.22 43.38
N GLN A 211 -1.75 1.28 43.08
CA GLN A 211 -1.72 -0.03 43.74
C GLN A 211 -0.52 -0.83 43.19
N PRO A 212 0.38 -1.33 44.04
CA PRO A 212 1.51 -2.13 43.57
C PRO A 212 1.00 -3.44 42.97
N LEU A 213 1.05 -3.54 41.64
CA LEU A 213 0.78 -4.78 40.92
C LEU A 213 1.99 -5.71 41.12
N SER A 214 1.88 -6.64 42.07
CA SER A 214 2.93 -7.61 42.42
C SER A 214 3.17 -8.70 41.36
N GLN A 215 2.62 -8.57 40.14
CA GLN A 215 2.73 -9.59 39.10
C GLN A 215 2.96 -8.96 37.71
N ARG A 216 4.04 -9.41 37.06
CA ARG A 216 4.51 -9.01 35.73
C ARG A 216 3.56 -9.57 34.65
N TYR A 217 2.46 -8.88 34.38
CA TYR A 217 1.51 -9.29 33.34
C TYR A 217 1.67 -8.47 32.05
N TRP A 218 2.03 -9.16 30.96
CA TRP A 218 1.70 -8.72 29.61
C TRP A 218 0.35 -9.35 29.25
N ARG A 219 -0.74 -8.57 29.22
CA ARG A 219 -2.01 -8.97 28.58
C ARG A 219 -2.61 -7.80 27.82
N ILE A 220 -2.21 -7.63 26.56
CA ILE A 220 -3.08 -7.04 25.56
C ILE A 220 -4.16 -8.09 25.28
N ARG A 221 -5.31 -7.96 25.93
CA ARG A 221 -6.49 -8.73 25.56
C ARG A 221 -7.63 -7.76 25.29
N THR A 222 -7.82 -7.47 24.01
CA THR A 222 -9.06 -6.95 23.45
C THR A 222 -10.20 -7.83 23.96
N ALA A 223 -11.06 -7.25 24.81
CA ALA A 223 -12.31 -7.86 25.25
C ALA A 223 -13.34 -6.75 25.49
N LEU A 224 -13.70 -6.05 24.42
CA LEU A 224 -15.02 -5.46 24.30
C LEU A 224 -16.00 -6.61 24.04
N SER A 225 -16.55 -7.21 25.08
CA SER A 225 -17.93 -7.68 25.07
C SER A 225 -18.32 -8.21 26.45
N LYS A 226 -19.49 -7.73 26.89
CA LYS A 226 -20.25 -8.09 28.10
C LYS A 226 -19.67 -7.54 29.39
N PHE A 227 -20.15 -6.37 29.81
CA PHE A 227 -20.76 -6.12 31.13
C PHE A 227 -21.15 -4.65 31.26
N TRP A 228 -22.32 -4.27 30.73
CA TRP A 228 -23.29 -3.43 31.43
C TRP A 228 -24.66 -3.90 30.95
N SER A 229 -25.34 -4.61 31.85
CA SER A 229 -26.75 -4.96 31.77
C SER A 229 -27.55 -3.87 32.48
N ILE A 230 -28.36 -3.13 31.72
CA ILE A 230 -29.78 -2.89 32.01
C ILE A 230 -30.51 -3.08 30.69
#